data_AF-A0A1H9Q9I6-F1
#
_entry.id   AF-A0A1H9Q9I6-F1
#
_cell.length_a   1.000
_cell.length_b   1.000
_cell.length_c   1.000
_cell.angle_alpha   90.00
_cell.angle_beta   90.00
_cell.angle_gamma   90.00
#
_symmetry.space_group_name_H-M   'P 1'
#
loop_
_entity.id
_entity.type
_entity.pdbx_description
1 polymer ?
#
loop_
_entity_poly.entity_id
_entity_poly.type
_entity_poly.pdbx_seq_one_letter_code
_entity_poly.pdbx_strand_id
1 'polypeptide(L)' 'MKSVRKALRNGELEKDTYDRLVCGECEKPLKTENDPDEIKTVRICPDCASEWKEIR' A
#
# COMPACT_ATOMS: atom_id res chain seq x y z
N MET A 1 2.51 9.62 -5.82
CA MET A 1 2.34 8.59 -4.78
C MET A 1 1.60 9.14 -3.56
N LYS A 2 0.41 8.61 -3.23
CA LYS A 2 -0.36 8.96 -2.01
C LYS A 2 0.23 8.22 -0.80
N SER A 3 -0.07 8.66 0.42
CA SER A 3 0.29 7.89 1.61
C SER A 3 -0.69 6.75 1.85
N VAL A 4 -0.23 5.64 2.45
CA VAL A 4 -1.10 4.52 2.86
C VAL A 4 -2.28 5.01 3.70
N ARG A 5 -2.03 5.90 4.67
CA ARG A 5 -3.10 6.48 5.52
C ARG A 5 -4.17 7.23 4.72
N LYS A 6 -3.78 7.96 3.67
CA LYS A 6 -4.73 8.67 2.81
C LYS A 6 -5.50 7.69 1.91
N ALA A 7 -4.83 6.67 1.40
CA ALA A 7 -5.44 5.66 0.55
C ALA A 7 -6.48 4.82 1.31
N LEU A 8 -6.18 4.41 2.55
CA LEU A 8 -7.15 3.75 3.45
C LEU A 8 -8.39 4.63 3.69
N ARG A 9 -8.21 5.94 3.89
CA ARG A 9 -9.32 6.88 4.10
C ARG A 9 -10.19 7.05 2.84
N ASN A 10 -9.58 6.92 1.67
CA ASN A 10 -10.26 7.06 0.38
C ASN A 10 -10.92 5.76 -0.10
N GLY A 11 -10.74 4.63 0.60
CA GLY A 11 -11.18 3.31 0.14
C GLY A 11 -10.33 2.74 -1.00
N GLU A 12 -9.18 3.35 -1.32
CA GLU A 12 -8.25 2.84 -2.33
C GLU A 12 -7.45 1.64 -1.81
N LEU A 13 -7.28 1.57 -0.49
CA LEU A 13 -6.69 0.43 0.23
C LEU A 13 -7.65 -0.04 1.30
N GLU A 14 -7.57 -1.31 1.60
CA GLU A 14 -8.27 -1.95 2.70
C GLU A 14 -7.30 -2.77 3.55
N LYS A 15 -7.79 -3.26 4.68
CA LYS A 15 -7.09 -4.21 5.54
C LYS A 15 -7.83 -5.52 5.54
N ASP A 16 -7.11 -6.61 5.30
CA ASP A 16 -7.68 -7.94 5.45
C ASP A 16 -7.80 -8.37 6.92
N THR A 17 -8.25 -9.61 7.13
CA THR A 17 -8.41 -10.21 8.46
C THR A 17 -7.10 -10.35 9.26
N TYR A 18 -5.95 -10.12 8.63
CA TYR A 18 -4.63 -10.16 9.24
C TYR A 18 -3.97 -8.78 9.29
N ASP A 19 -4.76 -7.70 9.15
CA ASP A 19 -4.28 -6.31 9.11
C ASP A 19 -3.31 -6.00 7.95
N ARG A 20 -3.25 -6.85 6.91
CA ARG A 20 -2.39 -6.63 5.74
C ARG A 20 -3.06 -5.65 4.80
N LEU A 21 -2.26 -4.78 4.17
CA LEU A 21 -2.75 -3.85 3.17
C LEU A 21 -3.13 -4.61 1.89
N VAL A 22 -4.36 -4.40 1.47
CA VAL A 22 -4.96 -4.98 0.27
C VAL A 22 -5.43 -3.85 -0.64
N CYS A 23 -5.27 -4.03 -1.95
CA CYS A 23 -5.81 -3.08 -2.92
C CYS A 23 -7.34 -3.11 -2.91
N GLY A 24 -8.00 -1.95 -2.78
CA GLY A 24 -9.46 -1.87 -2.79
C GLY A 24 -10.10 -2.13 -4.16
N GLU A 25 -9.33 -2.14 -5.25
CA GLU A 25 -9.85 -2.39 -6.60
C GLU A 25 -9.80 -3.87 -6.99
N CYS A 26 -8.69 -4.55 -6.70
CA CYS A 26 -8.44 -5.92 -7.15
C CYS A 26 -8.33 -6.94 -6.01
N GLU A 27 -8.52 -6.50 -4.76
CA GLU A 27 -8.49 -7.33 -3.54
C GLU A 27 -7.19 -8.13 -3.33
N LYS A 28 -6.10 -7.75 -4.01
CA LYS A 28 -4.81 -8.44 -3.87
C LYS A 28 -3.92 -7.78 -2.80
N PRO A 29 -3.14 -8.59 -2.06
CA PRO A 29 -2.18 -8.07 -1.10
C PRO A 29 -1.07 -7.27 -1.81
N LEU A 30 -0.67 -6.16 -1.21
CA LEU A 30 0.36 -5.29 -1.76
C LEU A 30 1.77 -5.90 -1.58
N LYS A 31 2.60 -5.73 -2.60
CA LYS A 31 4.04 -5.91 -2.49
C LYS A 31 4.67 -4.77 -1.69
N THR A 32 5.81 -5.05 -1.09
CA THR A 32 6.55 -4.09 -0.28
C THR A 32 7.94 -3.95 -0.84
N GLU A 33 8.34 -2.72 -1.09
CA GLU A 33 9.68 -2.34 -1.50
C GLU A 33 10.24 -1.42 -0.42
N ASN A 34 11.36 -1.82 0.16
CA ASN A 34 12.08 -1.07 1.19
C ASN A 34 13.47 -0.77 0.67
N ASP A 35 13.82 0.50 0.61
CA ASP A 35 15.16 0.96 0.31
C ASP A 35 15.88 1.23 1.65
N PRO A 36 17.05 0.61 1.92
CA PRO A 36 17.80 0.84 3.16
C PRO A 36 18.28 2.28 3.33
N ASP A 37 18.40 3.06 2.25
CA ASP A 37 18.81 4.46 2.27
C ASP A 37 17.63 5.43 2.36
N GLU A 38 16.38 4.93 2.35
CA GLU A 38 15.17 5.75 2.49
C GLU A 38 14.38 5.46 3.77
N ILE A 39 13.78 6.51 4.34
CA ILE A 39 12.91 6.42 5.53
C ILE A 39 11.48 5.92 5.16
N LYS A 40 11.22 5.70 3.87
CA LYS A 40 9.89 5.35 3.36
C LYS A 40 9.86 3.89 2.90
N THR A 41 8.73 3.25 3.15
CA THR A 41 8.36 1.98 2.53
C THR A 41 7.41 2.25 1.37
N VAL A 42 7.64 1.63 0.22
CA VAL A 42 6.73 1.69 -0.93
C VAL A 42 5.87 0.43 -0.94
N ARG A 43 4.56 0.60 -1.05
CA ARG A 43 3.58 -0.47 -1.23
C ARG A 43 3.10 -0.44 -2.67
N ILE A 44 3.13 -1.59 -3.36
CA ILE A 44 2.86 -1.68 -4.79
C ILE A 44 1.80 -2.74 -5.03
N CYS A 45 0.74 -2.39 -5.75
CA CYS A 45 -0.25 -3.35 -6.19
C CYS A 45 0.28 -4.12 -7.42
N PRO A 46 0.32 -5.47 -7.40
CA PRO A 46 0.86 -6.24 -8.52
C PRO A 46 0.02 -6.19 -9.79
N ASP A 47 -1.28 -5.88 -9.69
CA ASP A 47 -2.21 -5.87 -10.82
C ASP A 47 -2.51 -4.45 -11.34
N CYS A 48 -2.98 -3.55 -10.46
CA CYS A 48 -3.29 -2.17 -10.83
C CYS A 48 -2.05 -1.29 -11.07
N ALA A 49 -0.84 -1.78 -10.76
CA ALA A 49 0.42 -1.01 -10.77
C ALA A 49 0.38 0.30 -9.94
N SER A 50 -0.57 0.42 -9.02
CA SER A 50 -0.69 1.55 -8.11
C SER A 50 0.35 1.48 -6.99
N GLU A 51 0.88 2.64 -6.61
CA GLU A 51 1.93 2.77 -5.61
C GLU A 51 1.54 3.73 -4.48
N TRP A 52 1.88 3.35 -3.26
CA TRP A 52 1.63 4.12 -2.04
C TRP A 52 2.87 4.18 -1.16
N LYS A 53 3.10 5.32 -0.51
CA LYS A 53 4.18 5.48 0.46
C LYS A 53 3.70 5.30 1.89
N GLU A 54 4.51 4.64 2.69
CA GLU A 54 4.35 4.51 4.12
C GLU A 54 5.59 5.10 4.78
N ILE A 55 5.39 6.14 5.59
CA ILE A 55 6.45 6.76 6.39
C ILE A 55 6.18 6.32 7.81
N ARG A 56 7.18 5.72 8.46
CA ARG A 56 7.06 5.16 9.81
C ARG A 56 7.20 6.23 10.89
#